data_AF-A0A2H6N6J8-F1
#
_entry.id   AF-A0A2H6N6J8-F1
#
_cell.length_a   1.000
_cell.length_b   1.000
_cell.length_c   1.000
_cell.angle_alpha   90.00
_cell.angle_beta   90.00
_cell.angle_gamma   90.00
#
_symmetry.space_group_name_H-M   'P 1'
#
loop_
_entity.id
_entity.type
_entity.pdbx_description
1 polymer ?
#
loop_
_entity_poly.entity_id
_entity_poly.type
_entity_poly.pdbx_seq_one_letter_code
_entity_poly.pdbx_strand_id
1 'polypeptide(L)'
;WHLPPSRIARMFKDKSDKCWKCHQIPGSYYHMWWTCLDAKKYWTKIHTWLEKMTKQHIDFKPELFLLGIIPETFSKELKYLIVNVLTAARIVFAKNWKNEKIPMQEEVIRKIMDCA
;
A
#
# COMPACT_ATOMS: atom_id res chain seq x y z
N TRP A 1 -16.30 4.81 2.13
CA TRP A 1 -16.33 4.89 0.66
C TRP A 1 -15.17 4.14 -0.04
N HIS A 2 -14.82 2.94 0.43
CA HIS A 2 -13.94 2.00 -0.29
C HIS A 2 -14.49 0.60 -0.13
N LEU A 3 -15.44 0.21 -0.98
CA LEU A 3 -15.90 -1.18 -1.08
C LEU A 3 -15.03 -1.88 -2.12
N PRO A 4 -14.51 -3.09 -1.84
CA PRO A 4 -13.74 -3.85 -2.80
C PRO A 4 -14.69 -4.58 -3.76
N PRO A 5 -14.24 -4.97 -4.96
CA PRO A 5 -15.05 -5.66 -5.97
C PRO A 5 -15.88 -6.82 -5.42
N SER A 6 -15.28 -7.67 -4.57
CA SER A 6 -15.99 -8.80 -3.93
C SER A 6 -17.22 -8.38 -3.12
N ARG A 7 -17.20 -7.22 -2.46
CA ARG A 7 -18.36 -6.70 -1.72
C ARG A 7 -19.37 -6.03 -2.65
N ILE A 8 -18.89 -5.36 -3.70
CA ILE A 8 -19.73 -4.69 -4.69
C ILE A 8 -20.55 -5.72 -5.49
N ALA A 9 -19.92 -6.78 -5.98
CA ALA A 9 -20.57 -7.85 -6.74
C ALA A 9 -21.69 -8.56 -5.95
N ARG A 10 -21.56 -8.62 -4.61
CA ARG A 10 -22.62 -9.14 -3.74
C ARG A 10 -23.82 -8.21 -3.62
N MET A 11 -23.63 -6.91 -3.80
CA MET A 11 -24.70 -5.90 -3.76
C MET A 11 -25.35 -5.70 -5.13
N PHE A 12 -24.60 -5.88 -6.21
CA PHE A 12 -25.02 -5.61 -7.58
C PHE A 12 -24.62 -6.77 -8.50
N LYS A 13 -25.63 -7.50 -9.02
CA LYS A 13 -25.45 -8.74 -9.80
C LYS A 13 -24.70 -8.56 -11.12
N ASP A 14 -24.66 -7.35 -11.67
CA ASP A 14 -23.99 -7.00 -12.93
C ASP A 14 -22.52 -6.61 -12.75
N LYS A 15 -22.03 -6.53 -11.51
CA LYS A 15 -20.65 -6.12 -11.22
C LYS A 15 -19.74 -7.32 -11.05
N SER A 16 -18.57 -7.26 -11.68
CA SER A 16 -17.50 -8.23 -11.51
C SER A 16 -16.94 -8.16 -10.09
N ASP A 17 -16.67 -9.33 -9.50
CA ASP A 17 -15.98 -9.46 -8.21
C ASP A 17 -14.46 -9.41 -8.35
N LYS A 18 -13.94 -9.39 -9.58
CA LYS A 18 -12.50 -9.43 -9.87
C LYS A 18 -11.79 -8.16 -9.41
N CYS A 19 -10.55 -8.34 -8.97
CA CYS A 19 -9.65 -7.25 -8.62
C CYS A 19 -9.48 -6.26 -9.78
N TRP A 20 -9.63 -4.96 -9.50
CA TRP A 20 -9.46 -3.90 -10.50
C TRP A 20 -8.03 -3.74 -11.02
N LYS A 21 -7.02 -4.32 -10.35
CA LYS A 21 -5.62 -4.19 -10.78
C LYS A 21 -5.22 -5.39 -11.65
N CYS A 22 -5.26 -6.59 -11.08
CA CYS A 22 -4.80 -7.78 -11.79
C CYS A 22 -5.87 -8.44 -12.68
N HIS A 23 -7.17 -8.20 -12.45
CA HIS A 23 -8.28 -8.82 -13.19
C HIS A 23 -8.32 -10.37 -13.13
N GLN A 24 -7.62 -11.01 -12.20
CA GLN A 24 -7.52 -12.48 -12.13
C GLN A 24 -8.46 -13.10 -11.10
N ILE A 25 -8.38 -12.67 -9.85
CA ILE A 25 -9.09 -13.27 -8.71
C ILE A 25 -10.00 -12.25 -8.02
N PRO A 26 -10.92 -12.69 -7.14
CA PRO A 26 -11.80 -11.78 -6.44
C PRO A 26 -11.04 -10.71 -5.65
N GLY A 27 -11.41 -9.45 -5.87
CA GLY A 27 -10.84 -8.32 -5.17
C GLY A 27 -11.37 -8.26 -3.74
N SER A 28 -10.72 -8.94 -2.80
CA SER A 28 -10.89 -8.71 -1.37
C SER A 28 -10.04 -7.52 -0.90
N TYR A 29 -10.31 -6.98 0.29
CA TYR A 29 -9.47 -5.91 0.86
C TYR A 29 -8.00 -6.34 0.93
N TYR A 30 -7.74 -7.50 1.53
CA TYR A 30 -6.37 -7.98 1.70
C TYR A 30 -5.68 -8.26 0.35
N HIS A 31 -6.42 -8.80 -0.63
CA HIS A 31 -5.88 -8.99 -1.96
C HIS A 31 -5.47 -7.66 -2.61
N MET A 32 -6.41 -6.72 -2.67
CA MET A 32 -6.18 -5.45 -3.33
C MET A 32 -5.11 -4.57 -2.65
N TRP A 33 -4.97 -4.67 -1.33
CA TRP A 33 -3.94 -3.93 -0.58
C TRP A 33 -2.58 -4.62 -0.56
N TRP A 34 -2.51 -5.96 -0.65
CA TRP A 34 -1.27 -6.68 -0.33
C TRP A 34 -0.94 -7.81 -1.30
N THR A 35 -1.82 -8.80 -1.44
CA THR A 35 -1.46 -10.04 -2.16
C THR A 35 -1.61 -9.95 -3.68
N CYS A 36 -2.28 -8.92 -4.19
CA CYS A 36 -2.32 -8.61 -5.62
C CYS A 36 -0.91 -8.37 -6.14
N LEU A 37 -0.57 -8.95 -7.29
CA LEU A 37 0.75 -8.80 -7.89
C LEU A 37 1.15 -7.34 -8.08
N ASP A 38 0.22 -6.49 -8.52
CA ASP A 38 0.50 -5.06 -8.73
C ASP A 38 0.62 -4.30 -7.40
N ALA A 39 -0.21 -4.62 -6.40
CA ALA A 39 -0.05 -4.09 -5.04
C ALA A 39 1.32 -4.47 -4.46
N LYS A 40 1.73 -5.73 -4.63
CA LYS A 40 3.04 -6.22 -4.20
C LYS A 40 4.17 -5.46 -4.88
N LYS A 41 4.11 -5.23 -6.20
CA LYS A 41 5.09 -4.39 -6.93
C LYS A 41 5.22 -2.99 -6.32
N TYR A 42 4.09 -2.37 -5.98
CA TYR A 42 4.09 -1.07 -5.33
C TYR A 42 4.78 -1.12 -3.96
N TRP A 43 4.39 -2.05 -3.08
CA TRP A 43 4.97 -2.14 -1.74
C TRP A 43 6.43 -2.56 -1.74
N THR A 44 6.86 -3.43 -2.65
CA THR A 44 8.27 -3.79 -2.82
C THR A 44 9.11 -2.57 -3.17
N LYS A 45 8.61 -1.66 -4.03
CA LYS A 45 9.30 -0.40 -4.34
C LYS A 45 9.46 0.49 -3.10
N ILE A 46 8.42 0.62 -2.28
CA ILE A 46 8.47 1.40 -1.03
C ILE A 46 9.42 0.75 -0.03
N HIS A 47 9.41 -0.57 0.08
CA HIS A 47 10.29 -1.35 0.94
C HIS A 47 11.76 -1.14 0.57
N THR A 48 12.12 -1.33 -0.71
CA THR A 48 13.47 -1.08 -1.21
C THR A 48 13.91 0.37 -0.97
N TRP A 49 13.01 1.34 -1.10
CA TRP A 49 13.32 2.74 -0.84
C TRP A 49 13.62 2.98 0.65
N LEU A 50 12.78 2.44 1.54
CA LEU A 50 12.99 2.52 2.99
C LEU A 50 14.31 1.88 3.43
N GLU A 51 14.63 0.68 2.95
CA GLU A 51 15.91 0.02 3.29
C GLU A 51 17.11 0.85 2.81
N LYS A 52 17.03 1.45 1.61
CA LYS A 52 18.09 2.34 1.11
C LYS A 52 18.25 3.61 1.93
N MET A 53 17.16 4.26 2.32
CA MET A 53 17.21 5.48 3.13
C MET A 53 17.75 5.23 4.54
N THR A 54 17.31 4.13 5.15
CA THR A 54 17.61 3.80 6.54
C THR A 54 18.92 3.04 6.70
N LYS A 55 19.42 2.43 5.62
CA LYS A 55 20.55 1.49 5.62
C LYS A 55 20.34 0.33 6.59
N GLN A 56 19.08 -0.07 6.81
CA GLN A 56 18.70 -1.17 7.69
C GLN A 56 17.78 -2.14 6.98
N HIS A 57 17.84 -3.40 7.41
CA HIS A 57 16.88 -4.39 6.97
C HIS A 57 15.52 -4.11 7.60
N ILE A 58 14.48 -4.14 6.77
CA ILE A 58 13.10 -3.92 7.20
C ILE A 58 12.28 -5.14 6.77
N ASP A 59 11.54 -5.74 7.69
CA ASP A 59 10.68 -6.87 7.38
C ASP A 59 9.57 -6.48 6.38
N PHE A 60 9.48 -7.20 5.26
CA PHE A 60 8.43 -7.00 4.25
C PHE A 60 7.11 -7.68 4.66
N LYS A 61 6.45 -7.10 5.67
CA LYS A 61 5.27 -7.66 6.33
C LYS A 61 4.07 -6.71 6.29
N PRO A 62 2.83 -7.20 6.10
CA PRO A 62 1.65 -6.35 6.04
C PRO A 62 1.39 -5.60 7.35
N GLU A 63 1.80 -6.14 8.49
CA GLU A 63 1.69 -5.51 9.81
C GLU A 63 2.46 -4.19 9.85
N LEU A 64 3.68 -4.17 9.31
CA LEU A 64 4.47 -2.95 9.19
C LEU A 64 3.86 -2.04 8.11
N PHE A 65 3.71 -2.56 6.89
CA PHE A 65 3.41 -1.74 5.70
C PHE A 65 1.97 -1.24 5.65
N LEU A 66 0.99 -2.00 6.12
CA LEU A 66 -0.42 -1.64 6.09
C LEU A 66 -0.91 -1.12 7.44
N LEU A 67 -0.46 -1.72 8.55
CA LEU A 67 -0.98 -1.39 9.88
C LEU A 67 -0.07 -0.41 10.66
N GLY A 68 1.19 -0.25 10.26
CA GLY A 68 2.12 0.66 10.95
C GLY A 68 2.62 0.11 12.28
N ILE A 69 2.58 -1.21 12.46
CA ILE A 69 3.13 -1.88 13.65
C ILE A 69 4.65 -1.97 13.48
N ILE A 70 5.38 -1.04 14.09
CA ILE A 70 6.83 -0.91 13.95
C ILE A 70 7.55 -1.62 15.11
N PRO A 71 8.62 -2.39 14.85
CA PRO A 71 9.42 -3.02 15.89
C PRO A 71 9.91 -2.03 16.95
N GLU A 72 9.83 -2.42 18.21
CA GLU A 72 10.31 -1.59 19.32
C GLU A 72 11.82 -1.36 19.26
N THR A 73 12.56 -2.27 18.62
CA THR A 73 14.02 -2.24 18.42
C THR A 73 14.50 -1.06 17.56
N PHE A 74 13.62 -0.43 16.78
CA PHE A 74 13.99 0.73 15.97
C PHE A 74 14.14 2.01 16.81
N SER A 75 15.11 2.85 16.45
CA SER A 75 15.30 4.16 17.10
C SER A 75 14.08 5.08 16.89
N LYS A 76 13.95 6.13 17.71
CA LYS A 76 12.83 7.08 17.58
C LYS A 76 12.83 7.78 16.23
N GLU A 77 14.01 8.17 15.74
CA GLU A 77 14.22 8.86 14.46
C GLU A 77 13.83 7.94 13.30
N LEU A 78 14.23 6.67 13.37
CA LEU A 78 13.88 5.66 12.37
C LEU A 78 12.37 5.38 12.36
N LYS A 79 11.76 5.22 13.53
CA LYS A 79 10.31 5.07 13.66
C LYS A 79 9.59 6.26 13.02
N TYR A 80 10.02 7.48 13.32
CA TYR A 80 9.44 8.70 12.74
C TYR A 80 9.53 8.69 11.20
N LEU A 81 10.71 8.40 10.64
CA LEU A 81 10.89 8.32 9.19
C LEU A 81 9.97 7.25 8.55
N ILE A 82 9.96 6.04 9.10
CA ILE A 82 9.15 4.92 8.59
C ILE A 82 7.65 5.27 8.64
N VAL A 83 7.17 5.83 9.77
CA VAL A 83 5.75 6.24 9.90
C VAL A 83 5.37 7.24 8.83
N ASN A 84 6.19 8.29 8.61
CA ASN A 84 5.87 9.33 7.65
C ASN A 84 5.83 8.79 6.21
N VAL A 85 6.85 8.03 5.81
CA VAL A 85 6.91 7.40 4.48
C VAL A 85 5.75 6.45 4.25
N LEU A 86 5.48 5.54 5.19
CA LEU A 86 4.40 4.56 5.05
C LEU A 86 3.02 5.24 5.05
N THR A 87 2.85 6.31 5.82
CA THR A 87 1.61 7.10 5.82
C THR A 87 1.36 7.74 4.45
N ALA A 88 2.38 8.40 3.89
CA ALA A 88 2.27 8.98 2.54
C ALA A 88 1.99 7.91 1.48
N ALA A 89 2.69 6.77 1.53
CA ALA A 89 2.47 5.64 0.63
C ALA A 89 1.04 5.10 0.72
N ARG A 90 0.52 4.88 1.94
CA ARG A 90 -0.88 4.44 2.14
C ARG A 90 -1.88 5.43 1.57
N ILE A 91 -1.68 6.74 1.78
CA ILE A 91 -2.57 7.76 1.24
C ILE A 91 -2.58 7.73 -0.29
N VAL A 92 -1.40 7.68 -0.91
CA VAL A 92 -1.26 7.64 -2.37
C VAL A 92 -1.88 6.37 -2.96
N PHE A 93 -1.67 5.23 -2.30
CA PHE A 93 -2.29 3.96 -2.72
C PHE A 93 -3.81 3.97 -2.52
N ALA A 94 -4.32 4.52 -1.41
CA ALA A 94 -5.75 4.68 -1.14
C ALA A 94 -6.45 5.56 -2.20
N LYS A 95 -5.82 6.67 -2.58
CA LYS A 95 -6.32 7.57 -3.63
C LYS A 95 -6.48 6.85 -4.96
N ASN A 96 -5.55 5.94 -5.28
CA ASN A 96 -5.54 5.13 -6.50
C ASN A 96 -6.14 3.73 -6.30
N TRP A 97 -6.92 3.53 -5.24
CA TRP A 97 -7.46 2.24 -4.85
C TRP A 97 -8.31 1.59 -5.96
N LYS A 98 -9.11 2.41 -6.67
CA LYS A 98 -9.98 1.96 -7.76
C LYS A 98 -9.29 1.89 -9.13
N ASN A 99 -8.12 2.51 -9.27
CA ASN A 99 -7.42 2.60 -10.53
C ASN A 99 -6.74 1.26 -10.83
N GLU A 100 -6.73 0.85 -12.10
CA GLU A 100 -6.01 -0.36 -12.52
C GLU A 100 -4.49 -0.17 -12.36
N LYS A 101 -4.01 1.05 -12.67
CA LYS A 101 -2.61 1.42 -12.55
C LYS A 101 -2.20 1.58 -11.08
N ILE A 102 -0.97 1.17 -10.78
CA ILE A 102 -0.33 1.47 -9.51
C ILE A 102 0.22 2.90 -9.51
N PRO A 103 0.19 3.61 -8.37
CA PRO A 103 0.79 4.93 -8.28
C PRO A 103 2.28 4.90 -8.61
N MET A 104 2.78 6.00 -9.16
CA MET A 104 4.20 6.19 -9.40
C MET A 104 4.93 6.59 -8.10
N GLN A 105 6.25 6.40 -8.05
CA GLN A 105 7.04 6.73 -6.85
C GLN A 105 7.05 8.24 -6.58
N GLU A 106 7.04 9.03 -7.64
CA GLU A 106 7.01 10.50 -7.64
C GLU A 106 5.78 11.04 -6.92
N GLU A 107 4.64 10.32 -6.99
CA GLU A 107 3.43 10.69 -6.25
C GLU A 107 3.63 10.53 -4.73
N VAL A 108 4.37 9.50 -4.31
CA VAL A 108 4.69 9.27 -2.90
C VAL A 108 5.67 10.32 -2.40
N ILE A 109 6.73 10.61 -3.16
CA ILE A 109 7.71 11.66 -2.82
C ILE A 109 7.01 13.00 -2.67
N ARG A 110 6.18 13.39 -3.65
CA ARG A 110 5.38 14.62 -3.57
C ARG A 110 4.51 14.63 -2.32
N LYS A 111 3.85 13.51 -2.02
CA LYS A 111 3.00 13.42 -0.83
C LYS A 111 3.76 13.56 0.49
N ILE A 112 5.00 13.10 0.54
CA ILE A 112 5.88 13.29 1.70
C ILE A 112 6.26 14.76 1.85
N MET A 113 6.59 15.45 0.75
CA MET A 113 6.89 16.89 0.76
C MET A 113 5.69 17.74 1.20
N ASP A 114 4.47 17.35 0.84
CA ASP A 114 3.24 18.05 1.29
C ASP A 114 2.93 17.86 2.79
N CYS A 115 3.58 16.89 3.44
CA CYS A 115 3.32 16.50 4.84
C CYS A 115 4.50 16.78 5.77
N ALA A 116 5.61 17.28 5.24
CA ALA A 116 6.80 17.71 6.00
C ALA A 116 6.68 19.19 6.37
#